data_AF-A0A6B2L190-F1
#
_entry.id   AF-A0A6B2L190-F1
#
_cell.length_a   1.000
_cell.length_b   1.000
_cell.length_c   1.000
_cell.angle_alpha   90.00
_cell.angle_beta   90.00
_cell.angle_gamma   90.00
#
_symmetry.space_group_name_H-M   'P 1'
#
loop_
_entity.id
_entity.type
_entity.pdbx_description
1 polymer ?
#
loop_
_entity_poly.entity_id
_entity_poly.type
_entity_poly.pdbx_seq_one_letter_code
_entity_poly.pdbx_strand_id
1 'polypeptide(L)'
;MGKTDLNLSNLNLNSYLKIEQPIKNESSYAPVHKNDNINKLDQFRCELELSLPFQGRVRVDVKHSVMTVLADEAYDEFYSLLNEKEMKLPKMLTKITLTNPSAIAESLIKVFEKRTSAGTFLKEIVGELIKNTSDSKVIFRSNTLAAKAFEYFLKLTCLPHLHKMLKPIITDMYKGKKCCEMETSRVDEKSLKKNRANLIDLCEQVVNGVCESKHYLPMKLRSIFEVMKQHLKNQFPNDENIVYLGVSSFLFLRFICPAILSPALFGLSNEHPRAKVARDLTLLAKTIQVLANLTTFTAKDSSMCDLNDFITSKQKVLKAFLDEITGRPSDTIDEIPSTHHTRINFGKEMSFLVQNLEENLGALEEAFPNDEMVGRLKAVLEKLNLSISENEGKPESKTESKTETKGESKGTNTESPRNTQINRSKSAGPPKFVITSRASPVSYEMLSNLDVPDTIPDTEKCEVSVTVLQETLVSLKKRYAKLQAKFEQLSESHKTNETVLQNLAKEISILAAEIADTENPGPPPSGRTQNNDT
;
A
#
# COMPACT_ATOMS: atom_id res chain seq x y z
N MET A 1 -8.08 -12.28 -35.25
CA MET A 1 -7.12 -12.50 -34.15
C MET A 1 -7.15 -11.27 -33.25
N GLY A 2 -8.04 -11.26 -32.26
CA GLY A 2 -8.21 -10.12 -31.35
C GLY A 2 -7.19 -10.19 -30.22
N LYS A 3 -6.50 -9.08 -29.93
CA LYS A 3 -5.79 -8.93 -28.67
C LYS A 3 -6.84 -8.78 -27.57
N THR A 4 -6.90 -9.73 -26.65
CA THR A 4 -7.64 -9.57 -25.41
C THR A 4 -6.59 -9.29 -24.34
N ASP A 5 -6.55 -8.06 -23.84
CA ASP A 5 -5.67 -7.72 -22.73
C ASP A 5 -6.20 -8.42 -21.48
N LEU A 6 -5.46 -9.44 -21.03
CA LEU A 6 -5.72 -10.13 -19.77
C LEU A 6 -5.40 -9.16 -18.63
N ASN A 7 -6.44 -8.62 -18.01
CA ASN A 7 -6.29 -7.78 -16.83
C ASN A 7 -5.94 -8.64 -15.60
N LEU A 8 -4.65 -8.74 -15.30
CA LEU A 8 -4.10 -9.49 -14.15
C LEU A 8 -4.21 -8.73 -12.82
N SER A 9 -4.81 -7.54 -12.76
CA SER A 9 -4.92 -6.76 -11.51
C SER A 9 -5.84 -7.40 -10.46
N ASN A 10 -6.69 -8.35 -10.87
CA ASN A 10 -7.56 -9.15 -9.98
C ASN A 10 -6.99 -10.54 -9.67
N LEU A 11 -5.79 -10.89 -10.15
CA LEU A 11 -5.09 -12.09 -9.70
C LEU A 11 -4.58 -11.84 -8.29
N ASN A 12 -5.42 -12.15 -7.32
CA ASN A 12 -5.04 -12.26 -5.93
C ASN A 12 -4.06 -13.44 -5.80
N LEU A 13 -2.78 -13.19 -6.08
CA LEU A 13 -1.68 -14.17 -5.91
C LEU A 13 -1.46 -14.58 -4.44
N ASN A 14 -2.34 -14.15 -3.51
CA ASN A 14 -2.45 -14.78 -2.19
C ASN A 14 -3.07 -16.18 -2.26
N SER A 15 -3.62 -16.63 -3.39
CA SER A 15 -3.81 -18.05 -3.64
C SER A 15 -2.46 -18.68 -3.98
N TYR A 16 -1.87 -19.31 -2.97
CA TYR A 16 -0.64 -20.12 -2.97
C TYR A 16 -0.18 -20.59 -4.36
N LEU A 17 0.83 -19.95 -4.93
CA LEU A 17 1.71 -20.60 -5.90
C LEU A 17 2.64 -21.53 -5.10
N LYS A 18 2.18 -22.75 -4.84
CA LYS A 18 2.99 -23.81 -4.23
C LYS A 18 3.95 -24.33 -5.30
N ILE A 19 5.14 -23.73 -5.39
CA ILE A 19 6.23 -24.31 -6.18
C ILE A 19 6.80 -25.46 -5.34
N GLU A 20 6.31 -26.68 -5.56
CA GLU A 20 6.93 -27.88 -5.02
C GLU A 20 8.22 -28.15 -5.80
N GLN A 21 9.38 -27.85 -5.20
CA GLN A 21 10.64 -28.39 -5.72
C GLN A 21 10.70 -29.88 -5.37
N PRO A 22 10.89 -30.79 -6.34
CA PRO A 22 11.34 -32.12 -6.01
C PRO A 22 12.78 -31.99 -5.49
N ILE A 23 13.01 -32.36 -4.24
CA ILE A 23 14.36 -32.62 -3.73
C ILE A 23 14.91 -33.78 -4.56
N LYS A 24 15.67 -33.48 -5.61
CA LYS A 24 16.49 -34.49 -6.27
C LYS A 24 17.67 -34.75 -5.34
N ASN A 25 17.60 -35.86 -4.61
CA ASN A 25 18.77 -36.44 -3.94
C ASN A 25 19.94 -36.51 -4.93
N GLU A 26 21.09 -36.01 -4.50
CA GLU A 26 22.35 -36.13 -5.22
C GLU A 26 22.67 -37.60 -5.51
N SER A 27 22.83 -37.95 -6.78
CA SER A 27 23.88 -38.88 -7.22
C SER A 27 24.05 -38.81 -8.75
N SER A 28 25.32 -38.72 -9.20
CA SER A 28 25.81 -38.56 -10.58
C SER A 28 25.64 -37.12 -11.13
N TYR A 29 26.69 -36.31 -11.23
CA TYR A 29 27.81 -36.44 -12.16
C TYR A 29 29.02 -35.60 -11.69
N ALA A 30 30.20 -36.00 -12.15
CA ALA A 30 31.53 -35.62 -11.70
C ALA A 30 31.92 -34.14 -11.98
N PRO A 31 33.04 -33.65 -11.39
CA PRO A 31 33.31 -32.23 -11.21
C PRO A 31 33.93 -31.59 -12.45
N VAL A 32 33.53 -30.35 -12.76
CA VAL A 32 34.28 -29.47 -13.66
C VAL A 32 34.58 -28.16 -12.95
N HIS A 33 35.86 -28.04 -12.59
CA HIS A 33 36.67 -26.85 -12.31
C HIS A 33 36.03 -25.56 -11.77
N LYS A 34 36.55 -25.17 -10.59
CA LYS A 34 36.64 -23.80 -10.10
C LYS A 34 37.30 -22.90 -11.17
N ASN A 35 36.60 -21.84 -11.58
CA ASN A 35 37.09 -20.46 -11.50
C ASN A 35 36.02 -19.45 -11.99
N ASP A 36 36.14 -18.25 -11.42
CA ASP A 36 35.65 -16.94 -11.87
C ASP A 36 34.28 -16.44 -11.39
N ASN A 37 34.37 -15.46 -10.49
CA ASN A 37 33.49 -14.32 -10.22
C ASN A 37 32.34 -14.10 -11.21
N ILE A 38 31.09 -14.43 -10.88
CA ILE A 38 29.92 -13.85 -11.55
C ILE A 38 28.74 -13.73 -10.58
N ASN A 39 28.33 -12.48 -10.32
CA ASN A 39 26.98 -12.08 -9.93
C ASN A 39 25.93 -12.87 -10.74
N LYS A 40 25.27 -13.88 -10.16
CA LYS A 40 24.13 -14.52 -10.81
C LYS A 40 22.85 -14.16 -10.06
N LEU A 41 22.14 -13.16 -10.60
CA LEU A 41 20.68 -13.20 -10.59
C LEU A 41 20.28 -14.53 -11.24
N ASP A 42 19.86 -15.50 -10.44
CA ASP A 42 19.21 -16.68 -10.99
C ASP A 42 17.79 -16.29 -11.47
N GLN A 43 17.71 -15.75 -12.69
CA GLN A 43 16.46 -15.64 -13.43
C GLN A 43 16.00 -17.06 -13.80
N PHE A 44 15.17 -17.65 -12.95
CA PHE A 44 14.45 -18.87 -13.32
C PHE A 44 13.30 -18.50 -14.26
N ARG A 45 13.44 -18.85 -15.53
CA ARG A 45 12.35 -18.78 -16.49
C ARG A 45 11.54 -20.08 -16.40
N CYS A 46 10.36 -20.02 -15.79
CA CYS A 46 9.44 -21.14 -15.72
C CYS A 46 8.26 -20.88 -16.66
N GLU A 47 8.07 -21.71 -17.68
CA GLU A 47 6.87 -21.67 -18.52
C GLU A 47 5.76 -22.47 -17.82
N LEU A 48 4.84 -21.76 -17.16
CA LEU A 48 3.64 -22.37 -16.59
C LEU A 48 2.54 -22.41 -17.66
N GLU A 49 2.26 -23.60 -18.19
CA GLU A 49 1.04 -23.83 -18.98
C GLU A 49 -0.16 -23.97 -18.04
N LEU A 50 -0.83 -22.85 -17.78
CA LEU A 50 -2.14 -22.86 -17.13
C LEU A 50 -3.19 -23.25 -18.18
N SER A 51 -3.74 -24.47 -18.08
CA SER A 51 -4.87 -24.91 -18.90
C SER A 51 -6.17 -24.23 -18.43
N LEU A 52 -6.31 -22.93 -18.70
CA LEU A 52 -7.56 -22.23 -18.54
C LEU A 52 -8.44 -22.49 -19.79
N PRO A 53 -9.78 -22.53 -19.65
CA PRO A 53 -10.71 -22.85 -20.76
C PRO A 53 -10.82 -21.71 -21.80
N PHE A 54 -9.81 -20.85 -21.93
CA PHE A 54 -9.69 -19.82 -22.93
C PHE A 54 -8.49 -20.12 -23.82
N GLN A 55 -8.65 -20.05 -25.14
CA GLN A 55 -7.55 -20.12 -26.11
C GLN A 55 -6.68 -18.86 -26.01
N GLY A 56 -5.71 -18.87 -25.08
CA GLY A 56 -4.73 -17.79 -24.91
C GLY A 56 -3.48 -18.32 -24.19
N ARG A 57 -2.33 -17.66 -24.39
CA ARG A 57 -1.09 -17.95 -23.68
C ARG A 57 -0.77 -16.80 -22.71
N VAL A 58 -0.66 -17.09 -21.42
CA VAL A 58 -0.14 -16.16 -20.41
C VAL A 58 1.37 -16.36 -20.36
N ARG A 59 2.15 -15.30 -20.61
CA ARG A 59 3.60 -15.32 -20.33
C ARG A 59 3.81 -14.72 -18.95
N VAL A 60 4.42 -15.47 -18.05
CA VAL A 60 4.79 -15.02 -16.71
C VAL A 60 6.30 -14.90 -16.65
N ASP A 61 6.79 -13.74 -16.19
CA ASP A 61 8.19 -13.55 -15.81
C ASP A 61 8.26 -13.50 -14.29
N VAL A 62 9.00 -14.42 -13.67
CA VAL A 62 9.06 -14.57 -12.20
C VAL A 62 10.44 -14.16 -11.73
N LYS A 63 10.52 -13.05 -11.01
CA LYS A 63 11.73 -12.63 -10.30
C LYS A 63 11.66 -13.10 -8.84
N HIS A 64 12.54 -14.02 -8.48
CA HIS A 64 12.74 -14.43 -7.08
C HIS A 64 13.78 -13.52 -6.42
N SER A 65 13.47 -12.96 -5.26
CA SER A 65 14.40 -12.18 -4.44
C SER A 65 14.26 -12.59 -2.98
N VAL A 66 15.35 -13.06 -2.38
CA VAL A 66 15.43 -13.34 -0.94
C VAL A 66 15.96 -12.08 -0.26
N MET A 67 15.34 -11.72 0.87
CA MET A 67 15.82 -10.62 1.70
C MET A 67 15.98 -11.14 3.12
N THR A 68 17.22 -11.13 3.60
CA THR A 68 17.55 -11.54 4.95
C THR A 68 17.28 -10.38 5.91
N VAL A 69 16.51 -10.64 6.96
CA VAL A 69 16.13 -9.65 7.97
C VAL A 69 16.72 -10.09 9.29
N LEU A 70 17.59 -9.24 9.85
CA LEU A 70 18.17 -9.46 11.17
C LEU A 70 17.12 -9.16 12.26
N ALA A 71 17.44 -9.54 13.50
CA ALA A 71 16.65 -9.11 14.66
C ALA A 71 16.63 -7.58 14.78
N ASP A 72 15.56 -7.00 15.33
CA ASP A 72 15.34 -5.55 15.38
C ASP A 72 16.50 -4.82 16.09
N GLU A 73 17.09 -5.44 17.12
CA GLU A 73 18.19 -4.90 17.93
C GLU A 73 19.48 -4.71 17.11
N ALA A 74 19.70 -5.53 16.08
CA ALA A 74 20.86 -5.40 15.21
C ALA A 74 20.87 -4.06 14.46
N TYR A 75 19.69 -3.48 14.23
CA TYR A 75 19.51 -2.23 13.50
C TYR A 75 19.53 -0.97 14.37
N ASP A 76 19.66 -1.09 15.71
CA ASP A 76 19.56 0.05 16.62
C ASP A 76 20.69 1.08 16.40
N GLU A 77 21.90 0.63 16.08
CA GLU A 77 23.03 1.51 15.74
C GLU A 77 22.75 2.32 14.46
N PHE A 78 22.23 1.66 13.42
CA PHE A 78 21.86 2.32 12.17
C PHE A 78 20.68 3.28 12.35
N TYR A 79 19.66 2.88 13.10
CA TYR A 79 18.55 3.77 13.44
C TYR A 79 19.04 5.00 14.23
N SER A 80 20.00 4.82 15.12
CA SER A 80 20.58 5.92 15.90
C SER A 80 21.30 6.94 15.00
N LEU A 81 21.95 6.50 13.91
CA LEU A 81 22.50 7.41 12.90
C LEU A 81 21.41 8.19 12.15
N LEU A 82 20.32 7.52 11.77
CA LEU A 82 19.18 8.17 11.10
C LEU A 82 18.53 9.23 12.01
N ASN A 83 18.41 8.92 13.31
CA ASN A 83 17.75 9.74 14.32
C ASN A 83 18.73 10.59 15.14
N GLU A 84 19.96 10.81 14.65
CA GLU A 84 20.95 11.68 15.30
C GLU A 84 20.45 13.12 15.36
N LYS A 85 21.05 13.94 16.23
CA LYS A 85 20.66 15.35 16.43
C LYS A 85 20.54 16.08 15.09
N GLU A 86 19.46 16.84 14.95
CA GLU A 86 19.11 17.60 13.73
C GLU A 86 18.87 16.76 12.47
N MET A 87 18.75 15.43 12.56
CA MET A 87 18.47 14.54 11.43
C MET A 87 19.46 14.75 10.26
N LYS A 88 20.75 14.88 10.58
CA LYS A 88 21.80 15.22 9.59
C LYS A 88 21.81 14.25 8.41
N LEU A 89 21.81 12.93 8.67
CA LEU A 89 21.80 11.92 7.60
C LEU A 89 20.56 12.04 6.70
N PRO A 90 19.31 12.02 7.23
CA PRO A 90 18.13 12.32 6.44
C PRO A 90 18.21 13.60 5.59
N LYS A 91 18.74 14.70 6.14
CA LYS A 91 18.90 15.96 5.40
C LYS A 91 19.90 15.81 4.25
N MET A 92 21.00 15.08 4.44
CA MET A 92 21.96 14.78 3.38
C MET A 92 21.31 13.95 2.26
N LEU A 93 20.47 12.97 2.60
CA LEU A 93 19.72 12.19 1.61
C LEU A 93 18.78 13.04 0.75
N THR A 94 18.27 14.17 1.26
CA THR A 94 17.46 15.10 0.46
C THR A 94 18.24 15.87 -0.61
N LYS A 95 19.58 15.89 -0.51
CA LYS A 95 20.47 16.68 -1.37
C LYS A 95 21.10 15.88 -2.50
N ILE A 96 20.88 14.57 -2.54
CA ILE A 96 21.39 13.67 -3.59
C ILE A 96 20.25 13.12 -4.45
N THR A 97 20.60 12.63 -5.64
CA THR A 97 19.67 11.90 -6.50
C THR A 97 19.62 10.44 -6.07
N LEU A 98 18.50 10.02 -5.51
CA LEU A 98 18.30 8.64 -5.05
C LEU A 98 17.81 7.73 -6.18
N THR A 99 18.24 6.47 -6.18
CA THR A 99 17.77 5.44 -7.13
C THR A 99 16.29 5.08 -6.96
N ASN A 100 15.76 5.14 -5.74
CA ASN A 100 14.34 4.83 -5.44
C ASN A 100 13.73 5.75 -4.37
N PRO A 101 13.57 7.06 -4.66
CA PRO A 101 13.21 8.07 -3.64
C PRO A 101 11.85 7.82 -3.01
N SER A 102 10.89 7.25 -3.75
CA SER A 102 9.54 6.99 -3.22
C SER A 102 9.54 5.83 -2.23
N ALA A 103 10.23 4.73 -2.52
CA ALA A 103 10.29 3.60 -1.61
C ALA A 103 11.15 3.91 -0.37
N ILE A 104 12.26 4.64 -0.55
CA ILE A 104 13.11 5.10 0.56
C ILE A 104 12.30 6.03 1.48
N ALA A 105 11.57 7.00 0.92
CA ALA A 105 10.71 7.89 1.71
C ALA A 105 9.65 7.13 2.52
N GLU A 106 8.98 6.15 1.89
CA GLU A 106 7.99 5.30 2.56
C GLU A 106 8.63 4.50 3.71
N SER A 107 9.78 3.85 3.45
CA SER A 107 10.47 3.05 4.47
C SER A 107 10.96 3.92 5.64
N LEU A 108 11.54 5.09 5.36
CA LEU A 108 11.93 6.05 6.40
C LEU A 108 10.74 6.42 7.28
N ILE A 109 9.59 6.79 6.69
CA ILE A 109 8.40 7.14 7.50
C ILE A 109 7.94 5.96 8.35
N LYS A 110 7.91 4.74 7.83
CA LYS A 110 7.52 3.57 8.63
C LYS A 110 8.48 3.33 9.79
N VAL A 111 9.78 3.43 9.56
CA VAL A 111 10.83 3.26 10.58
C VAL A 111 10.70 4.32 11.68
N PHE A 112 10.61 5.60 11.31
CA PHE A 112 10.43 6.68 12.28
C PHE A 112 9.06 6.63 12.97
N GLU A 113 7.99 6.21 12.29
CA GLU A 113 6.67 6.07 12.91
C GLU A 113 6.69 4.92 13.92
N LYS A 114 7.29 3.77 13.60
CA LYS A 114 7.44 2.65 14.55
C LYS A 114 8.11 3.05 15.86
N ARG A 115 9.02 4.02 15.82
CA ARG A 115 9.74 4.58 16.98
C ARG A 115 9.17 5.92 17.45
N THR A 116 7.95 6.28 17.02
CA THR A 116 7.17 7.50 17.38
C THR A 116 7.77 8.85 16.98
N SER A 117 8.89 8.86 16.24
CA SER A 117 9.69 10.04 15.88
C SER A 117 9.40 10.61 14.48
N ALA A 118 8.43 10.07 13.73
CA ALA A 118 8.09 10.54 12.37
C ALA A 118 7.75 12.03 12.29
N GLY A 119 7.12 12.59 13.34
CA GLY A 119 6.80 14.01 13.40
C GLY A 119 8.05 14.89 13.42
N THR A 120 9.05 14.52 14.22
CA THR A 120 10.35 15.21 14.30
C THR A 120 11.11 15.08 12.97
N PHE A 121 11.19 13.87 12.43
CA PHE A 121 11.80 13.61 11.13
C PHE A 121 11.22 14.51 10.02
N LEU A 122 9.88 14.57 9.91
CA LEU A 122 9.22 15.40 8.91
C LEU A 122 9.46 16.89 9.11
N LYS A 123 9.42 17.39 10.36
CA LYS A 123 9.72 18.79 10.67
C LYS A 123 11.12 19.18 10.18
N GLU A 124 12.11 18.32 10.43
CA GLU A 124 13.50 18.58 10.05
C GLU A 124 13.71 18.56 8.53
N ILE A 125 13.24 17.54 7.81
CA ILE A 125 13.47 17.43 6.36
C ILE A 125 12.63 18.43 5.55
N VAL A 126 11.42 18.76 6.02
CA VAL A 126 10.57 19.78 5.39
C VAL A 126 11.14 21.17 5.65
N GLY A 127 11.62 21.43 6.86
CA GLY A 127 12.33 22.67 7.18
C GLY A 127 13.57 22.87 6.30
N GLU A 128 14.36 21.80 6.10
CA GLU A 128 15.52 21.81 5.20
C GLU A 128 15.12 22.05 3.74
N LEU A 129 14.06 21.41 3.25
CA LEU A 129 13.51 21.65 1.91
C LEU A 129 13.13 23.12 1.70
N ILE A 130 12.47 23.74 2.69
CA ILE A 130 12.04 25.13 2.61
C ILE A 130 13.23 26.08 2.59
N LYS A 131 14.18 25.92 3.51
CA LYS A 131 15.38 26.77 3.60
C LYS A 131 16.22 26.74 2.32
N ASN A 132 16.31 25.58 1.68
CA ASN A 132 17.12 25.40 0.46
C ASN A 132 16.39 25.78 -0.84
N THR A 133 15.13 26.24 -0.76
CA THR A 133 14.43 26.70 -1.96
C THR A 133 14.47 28.22 -2.09
N SER A 134 14.91 28.71 -3.25
CA SER A 134 14.97 30.14 -3.58
C SER A 134 13.69 30.67 -4.23
N ASP A 135 13.00 29.87 -5.04
CA ASP A 135 11.75 30.27 -5.72
C ASP A 135 10.51 29.67 -5.05
N SER A 136 9.65 30.55 -4.53
CA SER A 136 8.38 30.20 -3.89
C SER A 136 7.42 29.43 -4.82
N LYS A 137 7.61 29.51 -6.14
CA LYS A 137 6.80 28.80 -7.14
C LYS A 137 7.23 27.34 -7.32
N VAL A 138 8.43 26.95 -6.90
CA VAL A 138 9.04 25.64 -7.19
C VAL A 138 9.03 24.71 -5.98
N ILE A 139 9.21 25.26 -4.77
CA ILE A 139 9.33 24.53 -3.49
C ILE A 139 8.32 23.38 -3.32
N PHE A 140 7.10 23.60 -3.78
CA PHE A 140 5.97 22.72 -3.58
C PHE A 140 5.56 21.94 -4.83
N ARG A 141 6.31 22.05 -5.92
CA ARG A 141 6.13 21.25 -7.14
C ARG A 141 7.25 20.22 -7.32
N SER A 142 8.36 20.38 -6.62
CA SER A 142 9.48 19.47 -6.67
C SER A 142 9.12 18.07 -6.16
N ASN A 143 9.65 17.05 -6.85
CA ASN A 143 9.53 15.65 -6.49
C ASN A 143 10.73 15.23 -5.62
N THR A 144 10.78 15.75 -4.39
CA THR A 144 11.90 15.51 -3.46
C THR A 144 11.59 14.37 -2.49
N LEU A 145 12.64 13.83 -1.85
CA LEU A 145 12.51 12.85 -0.76
C LEU A 145 11.57 13.37 0.34
N ALA A 146 11.75 14.63 0.77
CA ALA A 146 10.91 15.26 1.78
C ALA A 146 9.44 15.35 1.33
N ALA A 147 9.19 15.72 0.07
CA ALA A 147 7.84 15.78 -0.46
C ALA A 147 7.16 14.40 -0.51
N LYS A 148 7.91 13.35 -0.88
CA LYS A 148 7.43 11.96 -0.92
C LYS A 148 7.19 11.38 0.47
N ALA A 149 8.07 11.68 1.42
CA ALA A 149 7.93 11.26 2.81
C ALA A 149 6.66 11.86 3.43
N PHE A 150 6.43 13.16 3.22
CA PHE A 150 5.20 13.79 3.70
C PHE A 150 3.95 13.25 2.98
N GLU A 151 3.98 13.07 1.65
CA GLU A 151 2.87 12.43 0.92
C GLU A 151 2.50 11.06 1.52
N TYR A 152 3.49 10.22 1.81
CA TYR A 152 3.27 8.93 2.45
C TYR A 152 2.72 9.07 3.87
N PHE A 153 3.25 9.99 4.68
CA PHE A 153 2.75 10.24 6.03
C PHE A 153 1.29 10.67 6.05
N LEU A 154 0.85 11.51 5.10
CA LEU A 154 -0.56 11.86 4.94
C LEU A 154 -1.42 10.63 4.63
N LYS A 155 -0.96 9.75 3.74
CA LYS A 155 -1.67 8.48 3.47
C LYS A 155 -1.69 7.57 4.70
N LEU A 156 -0.58 7.48 5.43
CA LEU A 156 -0.50 6.63 6.61
C LEU A 156 -1.45 7.08 7.72
N THR A 157 -1.62 8.39 7.91
CA THR A 157 -2.34 8.95 9.07
C THR A 157 -3.74 9.45 8.76
N CYS A 158 -4.01 9.86 7.53
CA CYS A 158 -5.24 10.57 7.17
C CYS A 158 -6.14 9.80 6.19
N LEU A 159 -5.74 8.60 5.73
CA LEU A 159 -6.54 7.82 4.78
C LEU A 159 -7.96 7.48 5.29
N PRO A 160 -8.18 7.09 6.57
CA PRO A 160 -9.54 6.88 7.08
C PRO A 160 -10.41 8.15 7.02
N HIS A 161 -9.82 9.31 7.31
CA HIS A 161 -10.53 10.61 7.22
C HIS A 161 -10.83 10.98 5.77
N LEU A 162 -9.88 10.73 4.86
CA LEU A 162 -10.09 10.89 3.42
C LEU A 162 -11.24 10.02 2.93
N HIS A 163 -11.34 8.77 3.42
CA HIS A 163 -12.46 7.87 3.08
C HIS A 163 -13.79 8.42 3.56
N LYS A 164 -13.87 8.84 4.82
CA LYS A 164 -15.09 9.44 5.38
C LYS A 164 -15.57 10.64 4.57
N MET A 165 -14.63 11.45 4.07
CA MET A 165 -14.91 12.64 3.28
C MET A 165 -15.27 12.34 1.82
N LEU A 166 -14.43 11.59 1.10
CA LEU A 166 -14.54 11.45 -0.36
C LEU A 166 -15.33 10.23 -0.80
N LYS A 167 -15.35 9.13 -0.03
CA LYS A 167 -15.97 7.87 -0.48
C LYS A 167 -17.46 8.03 -0.83
N PRO A 168 -18.29 8.76 -0.07
CA PRO A 168 -19.68 9.00 -0.45
C PRO A 168 -19.81 9.77 -1.78
N ILE A 169 -19.03 10.85 -1.94
CA ILE A 169 -19.03 11.71 -3.14
C ILE A 169 -18.63 10.90 -4.37
N ILE A 170 -17.51 10.16 -4.27
CA ILE A 170 -16.98 9.34 -5.35
C ILE A 170 -17.97 8.21 -5.70
N THR A 171 -18.53 7.53 -4.70
CA THR A 171 -19.53 6.46 -4.94
C THR A 171 -20.73 6.99 -5.70
N ASP A 172 -21.23 8.19 -5.36
CA ASP A 172 -22.33 8.82 -6.09
C ASP A 172 -21.96 9.25 -7.51
N MET A 173 -20.72 9.69 -7.74
CA MET A 173 -20.23 9.98 -9.09
C MET A 173 -20.15 8.71 -9.95
N TYR A 174 -19.76 7.57 -9.38
CA TYR A 174 -19.70 6.28 -10.09
C TYR A 174 -21.09 5.78 -10.52
N LYS A 175 -22.16 6.15 -9.81
CA LYS A 175 -23.55 5.90 -10.25
C LYS A 175 -23.90 6.65 -11.55
N GLY A 176 -23.12 7.65 -11.95
CA GLY A 176 -23.21 8.31 -13.26
C GLY A 176 -24.46 9.15 -13.51
N LYS A 177 -25.27 9.43 -12.48
CA LYS A 177 -26.57 10.12 -12.60
C LYS A 177 -26.47 11.61 -12.96
N LYS A 178 -25.38 12.27 -12.56
CA LYS A 178 -25.09 13.68 -12.84
C LYS A 178 -24.04 13.78 -13.95
N CYS A 179 -24.07 14.85 -14.75
CA CYS A 179 -23.05 15.18 -15.76
C CYS A 179 -22.41 16.52 -15.37
N CYS A 180 -21.09 16.62 -15.53
CA CYS A 180 -20.34 17.84 -15.21
C CYS A 180 -19.63 18.43 -16.44
N GLU A 181 -19.94 17.97 -17.67
CA GLU A 181 -19.27 18.46 -18.87
C GLU A 181 -19.49 19.97 -19.07
N MET A 182 -18.37 20.68 -19.28
CA MET A 182 -18.31 22.14 -19.37
C MET A 182 -17.95 22.64 -20.78
N GLU A 183 -17.57 21.75 -21.71
CA GLU A 183 -17.27 22.15 -23.09
C GLU A 183 -18.55 22.52 -23.87
N THR A 184 -18.61 23.77 -24.32
CA THR A 184 -19.72 24.33 -25.11
C THR A 184 -19.90 23.64 -26.47
N SER A 185 -18.86 23.01 -27.00
CA SER A 185 -18.92 22.24 -28.25
C SER A 185 -19.58 20.85 -28.08
N ARG A 186 -19.72 20.35 -26.84
CA ARG A 186 -20.23 19.01 -26.55
C ARG A 186 -21.64 18.99 -25.97
N VAL A 187 -22.14 20.14 -25.52
CA VAL A 187 -23.36 20.24 -24.70
C VAL A 187 -24.12 21.50 -25.05
N ASP A 188 -25.46 21.43 -25.09
CA ASP A 188 -26.33 22.59 -25.28
C ASP A 188 -26.31 23.55 -24.07
N GLU A 189 -26.73 24.80 -24.26
CA GLU A 189 -26.64 25.85 -23.23
C GLU A 189 -27.44 25.53 -21.96
N LYS A 190 -28.60 24.87 -22.08
CA LYS A 190 -29.45 24.51 -20.93
C LYS A 190 -28.78 23.42 -20.11
N SER A 191 -28.26 22.40 -20.78
CA SER A 191 -27.50 21.32 -20.14
C SER A 191 -26.20 21.84 -19.52
N LEU A 192 -25.53 22.82 -20.14
CA LEU A 192 -24.32 23.44 -19.60
C LEU A 192 -24.58 24.15 -18.26
N LYS A 193 -25.68 24.91 -18.14
CA LYS A 193 -26.08 25.53 -16.86
C LYS A 193 -26.33 24.49 -15.78
N LYS A 194 -27.00 23.39 -16.11
CA LYS A 194 -27.23 22.26 -15.19
C LYS A 194 -25.92 21.56 -14.79
N ASN A 195 -25.03 21.29 -15.75
CA ASN A 195 -23.75 20.63 -15.51
C ASN A 195 -22.84 21.48 -14.61
N ARG A 196 -22.85 22.80 -14.80
CA ARG A 196 -22.16 23.76 -13.92
C ARG A 196 -22.68 23.68 -12.50
N ALA A 197 -23.99 23.69 -12.31
CA ALA A 197 -24.59 23.56 -10.98
C ALA A 197 -24.20 22.22 -10.32
N ASN A 198 -24.17 21.12 -11.08
CA ASN A 198 -23.71 19.82 -10.57
C ASN A 198 -22.24 19.87 -10.13
N LEU A 199 -21.36 20.50 -10.92
CA LEU A 199 -19.94 20.59 -10.62
C LEU A 199 -19.68 21.48 -9.39
N ILE A 200 -20.42 22.60 -9.27
CA ILE A 200 -20.37 23.47 -8.09
C ILE A 200 -20.79 22.71 -6.84
N ASP A 201 -21.93 22.00 -6.89
CA ASP A 201 -22.44 21.16 -5.79
C ASP A 201 -21.40 20.13 -5.33
N LEU A 202 -20.76 19.41 -6.27
CA LEU A 202 -19.68 18.47 -5.95
C LEU A 202 -18.45 19.17 -5.32
N CYS A 203 -18.07 20.35 -5.84
CA CYS A 203 -16.97 21.11 -5.27
C CYS A 203 -17.29 21.58 -3.84
N GLU A 204 -18.53 22.00 -3.58
CA GLU A 204 -18.97 22.40 -2.24
C GLU A 204 -18.92 21.23 -1.26
N GLN A 205 -19.37 20.05 -1.66
CA GLN A 205 -19.29 18.85 -0.81
C GLN A 205 -17.83 18.53 -0.44
N VAL A 206 -16.90 18.62 -1.40
CA VAL A 206 -15.47 18.41 -1.12
C VAL A 206 -14.93 19.49 -0.18
N VAL A 207 -15.20 20.77 -0.45
CA VAL A 207 -14.71 21.89 0.39
C VAL A 207 -15.25 21.79 1.81
N ASN A 208 -16.54 21.53 1.98
CA ASN A 208 -17.16 21.38 3.29
C ASN A 208 -16.57 20.20 4.05
N GLY A 209 -16.42 19.04 3.40
CA GLY A 209 -15.79 17.87 4.01
C GLY A 209 -14.34 18.13 4.44
N VAL A 210 -13.58 18.89 3.66
CA VAL A 210 -12.22 19.31 4.05
C VAL A 210 -12.28 20.23 5.27
N CYS A 211 -13.15 21.24 5.27
CA CYS A 211 -13.29 22.15 6.40
C CYS A 211 -13.71 21.44 7.70
N GLU A 212 -14.58 20.43 7.62
CA GLU A 212 -15.00 19.61 8.76
C GLU A 212 -13.88 18.67 9.25
N SER A 213 -12.93 18.29 8.39
CA SER A 213 -11.84 17.37 8.74
C SER A 213 -10.90 17.91 9.83
N LYS A 214 -10.89 19.23 10.07
CA LYS A 214 -10.04 19.90 11.07
C LYS A 214 -10.10 19.30 12.47
N HIS A 215 -11.25 18.75 12.86
CA HIS A 215 -11.47 18.12 14.17
C HIS A 215 -10.84 16.73 14.29
N TYR A 216 -10.45 16.15 13.17
CA TYR A 216 -9.96 14.77 13.08
C TYR A 216 -8.51 14.69 12.58
N LEU A 217 -7.89 15.83 12.22
CA LEU A 217 -6.49 15.85 11.82
C LEU A 217 -5.59 15.52 13.02
N PRO A 218 -4.67 14.54 12.89
CA PRO A 218 -3.78 14.16 13.98
C PRO A 218 -2.94 15.34 14.49
N MET A 219 -2.73 15.41 15.81
CA MET A 219 -1.94 16.46 16.45
C MET A 219 -0.50 16.51 15.91
N LYS A 220 0.11 15.32 15.70
CA LYS A 220 1.41 15.19 15.02
C LYS A 220 1.44 15.93 13.68
N LEU A 221 0.39 15.79 12.85
CA LEU A 221 0.28 16.48 11.56
C LEU A 221 0.12 18.00 11.72
N ARG A 222 -0.75 18.46 12.63
CA ARG A 222 -0.91 19.89 12.93
C ARG A 222 0.40 20.54 13.38
N SER A 223 1.17 19.84 14.21
CA SER A 223 2.48 20.31 14.67
C SER A 223 3.51 20.43 13.53
N ILE A 224 3.43 19.57 12.51
CA ILE A 224 4.28 19.68 11.31
C ILE A 224 3.85 20.91 10.49
N PHE A 225 2.55 21.14 10.33
CA PHE A 225 2.04 22.32 9.61
C PHE A 225 2.37 23.64 10.31
N GLU A 226 2.36 23.68 11.64
CA GLU A 226 2.81 24.85 12.39
C GLU A 226 4.29 25.18 12.09
N VAL A 227 5.17 24.18 12.18
CA VAL A 227 6.61 24.35 11.89
C VAL A 227 6.85 24.73 10.43
N MET A 228 6.10 24.12 9.50
CA MET A 228 6.12 24.50 8.09
C MET A 228 5.73 25.97 7.90
N LYS A 229 4.67 26.45 8.56
CA LYS A 229 4.24 27.85 8.52
C LYS A 229 5.34 28.80 8.99
N GLN A 230 6.04 28.45 10.07
CA GLN A 230 7.16 29.24 10.58
C GLN A 230 8.31 29.31 9.56
N HIS A 231 8.75 28.17 9.02
CA HIS A 231 9.79 28.13 8.01
C HIS A 231 9.42 28.90 6.74
N LEU A 232 8.17 28.80 6.28
CA LEU A 232 7.72 29.50 5.09
C LEU A 232 7.69 31.01 5.26
N LYS A 233 7.19 31.50 6.41
CA LYS A 233 7.20 32.94 6.71
C LYS A 233 8.62 33.48 6.83
N ASN A 234 9.55 32.70 7.37
CA ASN A 234 10.94 33.11 7.51
C ASN A 234 11.67 33.15 6.15
N GLN A 235 11.42 32.17 5.28
CA GLN A 235 12.07 32.07 3.97
C GLN A 235 11.48 33.06 2.94
N PHE A 236 10.17 33.27 2.98
CA PHE A 236 9.43 34.08 2.00
C PHE A 236 8.57 35.15 2.70
N PRO A 237 9.17 36.12 3.42
CA PRO A 237 8.43 37.08 4.24
C PRO A 237 7.50 38.01 3.45
N ASN A 238 7.76 38.19 2.15
CA ASN A 238 7.01 39.10 1.28
C ASN A 238 5.84 38.42 0.53
N ASP A 239 5.68 37.10 0.65
CA ASP A 239 4.60 36.36 -0.02
C ASP A 239 3.51 35.98 1.00
N GLU A 240 2.47 36.79 1.08
CA GLU A 240 1.35 36.58 2.02
C GLU A 240 0.62 35.25 1.81
N ASN A 241 0.69 34.68 0.59
CA ASN A 241 -0.02 33.45 0.25
C ASN A 241 0.83 32.19 0.42
N ILE A 242 2.14 32.32 0.68
CA ILE A 242 3.08 31.19 0.65
C ILE A 242 2.73 30.06 1.61
N VAL A 243 2.21 30.41 2.80
CA VAL A 243 1.78 29.42 3.80
C VAL A 243 0.60 28.62 3.26
N TYR A 244 -0.40 29.29 2.67
CA TYR A 244 -1.57 28.62 2.12
C TYR A 244 -1.19 27.73 0.94
N LEU A 245 -0.34 28.23 0.03
CA LEU A 245 0.16 27.48 -1.12
C LEU A 245 0.96 26.25 -0.69
N GLY A 246 1.81 26.40 0.34
CA GLY A 246 2.63 25.33 0.87
C GLY A 246 1.84 24.19 1.46
N VAL A 247 0.94 24.50 2.39
CA VAL A 247 0.08 23.49 3.03
C VAL A 247 -0.87 22.87 2.00
N SER A 248 -1.43 23.70 1.10
CA SER A 248 -2.33 23.20 0.04
C SER A 248 -1.65 22.27 -0.95
N SER A 249 -0.35 22.43 -1.17
CA SER A 249 0.41 21.55 -2.06
C SER A 249 0.55 20.12 -1.52
N PHE A 250 0.47 19.94 -0.20
CA PHE A 250 0.49 18.62 0.42
C PHE A 250 -0.92 18.06 0.53
N LEU A 251 -1.86 18.86 1.04
CA LEU A 251 -3.25 18.42 1.25
C LEU A 251 -4.02 18.22 -0.05
N PHE A 252 -3.96 19.17 -0.98
CA PHE A 252 -4.74 19.09 -2.22
C PHE A 252 -3.94 18.43 -3.33
N LEU A 253 -2.81 19.02 -3.71
CA LEU A 253 -2.06 18.57 -4.89
C LEU A 253 -1.51 17.14 -4.76
N ARG A 254 -1.12 16.70 -3.56
CA ARG A 254 -0.49 15.39 -3.34
C ARG A 254 -1.38 14.35 -2.67
N PHE A 255 -2.54 14.75 -2.13
CA PHE A 255 -3.40 13.85 -1.37
C PHE A 255 -4.84 13.85 -1.89
N ILE A 256 -5.60 14.94 -1.74
CA ILE A 256 -7.02 14.99 -2.10
C ILE A 256 -7.24 14.92 -3.62
N CYS A 257 -6.56 15.75 -4.43
CA CYS A 257 -6.75 15.77 -5.88
C CYS A 257 -6.33 14.44 -6.53
N PRO A 258 -5.17 13.83 -6.17
CA PRO A 258 -4.83 12.48 -6.64
C PRO A 258 -5.86 11.42 -6.25
N ALA A 259 -6.48 11.53 -5.06
CA ALA A 259 -7.53 10.61 -4.63
C ALA A 259 -8.83 10.77 -5.42
N ILE A 260 -9.16 11.98 -5.85
CA ILE A 260 -10.29 12.23 -6.76
C ILE A 260 -9.99 11.68 -8.16
N LEU A 261 -8.78 11.92 -8.68
CA LEU A 261 -8.39 11.48 -10.04
C LEU A 261 -8.25 9.95 -10.15
N SER A 262 -7.71 9.31 -9.11
CA SER A 262 -7.45 7.87 -9.09
C SER A 262 -8.03 7.20 -7.84
N PRO A 263 -9.37 7.11 -7.69
CA PRO A 263 -10.00 6.66 -6.45
C PRO A 263 -9.61 5.24 -6.01
N ALA A 264 -9.36 4.33 -6.95
CA ALA A 264 -8.94 2.96 -6.66
C ALA A 264 -7.60 2.88 -5.91
N LEU A 265 -6.63 3.74 -6.26
CA LEU A 265 -5.31 3.77 -5.59
C LEU A 265 -5.39 4.24 -4.14
N PHE A 266 -6.49 4.89 -3.77
CA PHE A 266 -6.76 5.35 -2.41
C PHE A 266 -7.81 4.49 -1.71
N GLY A 267 -8.28 3.37 -2.30
CA GLY A 267 -9.31 2.51 -1.72
C GLY A 267 -10.70 3.17 -1.62
N LEU A 268 -10.95 4.19 -2.44
CA LEU A 268 -12.25 4.89 -2.52
C LEU A 268 -13.22 4.21 -3.49
N SER A 269 -12.70 3.42 -4.43
CA SER A 269 -13.47 2.56 -5.35
C SER A 269 -12.74 1.22 -5.54
N ASN A 270 -13.49 0.19 -5.96
CA ASN A 270 -12.94 -1.11 -6.34
C ASN A 270 -12.75 -1.25 -7.86
N GLU A 271 -13.25 -0.28 -8.62
CA GLU A 271 -13.26 -0.30 -10.08
C GLU A 271 -12.62 0.96 -10.66
N HIS A 272 -12.14 0.85 -11.90
CA HIS A 272 -11.68 1.99 -12.67
C HIS A 272 -12.88 2.82 -13.18
N PRO A 273 -12.83 4.16 -13.15
CA PRO A 273 -13.95 4.97 -13.60
C PRO A 273 -14.17 4.82 -15.10
N ARG A 274 -15.43 4.68 -15.52
CA ARG A 274 -15.82 4.73 -16.95
C ARG A 274 -15.48 6.11 -17.53
N ALA A 275 -15.26 6.22 -18.84
CA ALA A 275 -14.81 7.45 -19.50
C ALA A 275 -15.56 8.74 -19.08
N LYS A 276 -16.89 8.67 -18.98
CA LYS A 276 -17.71 9.80 -18.50
C LYS A 276 -17.40 10.16 -17.04
N VAL A 277 -17.34 9.17 -16.14
CA VAL A 277 -17.03 9.40 -14.72
C VAL A 277 -15.61 9.91 -14.55
N ALA A 278 -14.64 9.36 -15.31
CA ALA A 278 -13.26 9.83 -15.31
C ALA A 278 -13.15 11.31 -15.73
N ARG A 279 -13.94 11.72 -16.74
CA ARG A 279 -14.07 13.12 -17.15
C ARG A 279 -14.65 13.99 -16.05
N ASP A 280 -15.75 13.58 -15.43
CA ASP A 280 -16.40 14.31 -14.34
C ASP A 280 -15.44 14.45 -13.12
N LEU A 281 -14.70 13.39 -12.75
CA LEU A 281 -13.67 13.40 -11.70
C LEU A 281 -12.52 14.36 -12.04
N THR A 282 -12.11 14.41 -13.31
CA THR A 282 -11.06 15.33 -13.77
C THR A 282 -11.50 16.78 -13.63
N LEU A 283 -12.73 17.11 -14.00
CA LEU A 283 -13.27 18.47 -13.87
C LEU A 283 -13.40 18.88 -12.39
N LEU A 284 -13.83 17.96 -11.53
CA LEU A 284 -13.86 18.16 -10.08
C LEU A 284 -12.45 18.43 -9.53
N ALA A 285 -11.50 17.52 -9.77
CA ALA A 285 -10.13 17.65 -9.30
C ALA A 285 -9.46 18.93 -9.82
N LYS A 286 -9.68 19.30 -11.09
CA LYS A 286 -9.14 20.52 -11.68
C LYS A 286 -9.68 21.77 -10.99
N THR A 287 -10.98 21.82 -10.72
CA THR A 287 -11.62 22.96 -10.05
C THR A 287 -11.13 23.10 -8.61
N ILE A 288 -11.06 21.99 -7.86
CA ILE A 288 -10.51 21.95 -6.51
C ILE A 288 -9.04 22.36 -6.50
N GLN A 289 -8.24 21.94 -7.49
CA GLN A 289 -6.84 22.33 -7.60
C GLN A 289 -6.65 23.82 -7.88
N VAL A 290 -7.49 24.42 -8.75
CA VAL A 290 -7.45 25.87 -9.03
C VAL A 290 -7.80 26.68 -7.78
N LEU A 291 -8.80 26.24 -7.02
CA LEU A 291 -9.16 26.80 -5.72
C LEU A 291 -7.98 26.70 -4.73
N ALA A 292 -7.37 25.52 -4.59
CA ALA A 292 -6.25 25.27 -3.69
C ALA A 292 -4.98 26.05 -4.06
N ASN A 293 -4.80 26.38 -5.34
CA ASN A 293 -3.72 27.23 -5.82
C ASN A 293 -3.99 28.73 -5.61
N LEU A 294 -5.15 29.12 -5.06
CA LEU A 294 -5.58 30.51 -4.91
C LEU A 294 -5.56 31.29 -6.24
N THR A 295 -5.93 30.60 -7.32
CA THR A 295 -5.99 31.16 -8.68
C THR A 295 -7.40 31.06 -9.24
N THR A 296 -7.63 31.65 -10.41
CA THR A 296 -8.87 31.54 -11.20
C THR A 296 -8.57 30.95 -12.57
N PHE A 297 -9.60 30.44 -13.25
CA PHE A 297 -9.47 30.03 -14.64
C PHE A 297 -9.23 31.25 -15.53
N THR A 298 -8.37 31.06 -16.54
CA THR A 298 -7.99 32.10 -17.51
C THR A 298 -8.64 31.83 -18.87
N ALA A 299 -8.46 32.72 -19.85
CA ALA A 299 -8.99 32.53 -21.21
C ALA A 299 -8.55 31.21 -21.88
N LYS A 300 -7.42 30.61 -21.45
CA LYS A 300 -6.99 29.28 -21.91
C LYS A 300 -7.94 28.15 -21.49
N ASP A 301 -8.72 28.37 -20.43
CA ASP A 301 -9.74 27.48 -19.89
C ASP A 301 -11.13 28.14 -20.01
N SER A 302 -11.43 28.76 -21.16
CA SER A 302 -12.65 29.58 -21.35
C SER A 302 -13.94 28.87 -20.98
N SER A 303 -14.01 27.54 -21.09
CA SER A 303 -15.19 26.74 -20.71
C SER A 303 -15.45 26.69 -19.21
N MET A 304 -14.44 26.96 -18.38
CA MET A 304 -14.53 26.88 -16.91
C MET A 304 -14.48 28.25 -16.22
N CYS A 305 -14.28 29.35 -16.95
CA CYS A 305 -14.26 30.72 -16.41
C CYS A 305 -15.49 31.07 -15.58
N ASP A 306 -16.64 30.50 -15.91
CA ASP A 306 -17.90 30.75 -15.20
C ASP A 306 -17.95 30.15 -13.78
N LEU A 307 -16.91 29.42 -13.37
CA LEU A 307 -16.71 28.94 -12.01
C LEU A 307 -15.90 29.93 -11.14
N ASN A 308 -15.38 31.02 -11.72
CA ASN A 308 -14.46 31.93 -11.03
C ASN A 308 -15.10 32.66 -9.84
N ASP A 309 -16.39 32.99 -9.93
CA ASP A 309 -17.13 33.60 -8.80
C ASP A 309 -17.21 32.63 -7.62
N PHE A 310 -17.53 31.36 -7.92
CA PHE A 310 -17.54 30.28 -6.94
C PHE A 310 -16.15 30.10 -6.31
N ILE A 311 -15.10 29.98 -7.13
CA ILE A 311 -13.72 29.80 -6.66
C ILE A 311 -13.32 30.95 -5.73
N THR A 312 -13.53 32.19 -6.16
CA THR A 312 -13.16 33.39 -5.40
C THR A 312 -13.91 33.43 -4.06
N SER A 313 -15.19 33.02 -4.03
CA SER A 313 -15.96 32.93 -2.79
C SER A 313 -15.37 31.90 -1.81
N LYS A 314 -14.96 30.73 -2.31
CA LYS A 314 -14.43 29.64 -1.47
C LYS A 314 -12.98 29.82 -1.07
N GLN A 315 -12.19 30.65 -1.76
CA GLN A 315 -10.80 30.94 -1.38
C GLN A 315 -10.71 31.50 0.06
N LYS A 316 -11.65 32.36 0.47
CA LYS A 316 -11.69 32.89 1.84
C LYS A 316 -11.94 31.80 2.88
N VAL A 317 -12.88 30.90 2.58
CA VAL A 317 -13.22 29.75 3.44
C VAL A 317 -12.01 28.82 3.57
N LEU A 318 -11.34 28.53 2.45
CA LEU A 318 -10.15 27.70 2.44
C LEU A 318 -9.01 28.31 3.26
N LYS A 319 -8.76 29.62 3.12
CA LYS A 319 -7.73 30.32 3.91
C LYS A 319 -8.01 30.21 5.41
N ALA A 320 -9.26 30.43 5.84
CA ALA A 320 -9.65 30.29 7.24
C ALA A 320 -9.41 28.87 7.78
N PHE A 321 -9.75 27.83 7.01
CA PHE A 321 -9.43 26.44 7.36
C PHE A 321 -7.92 26.20 7.49
N LEU A 322 -7.13 26.67 6.53
CA LEU A 322 -5.68 26.51 6.53
C LEU A 322 -5.02 27.22 7.72
N ASP A 323 -5.51 28.40 8.09
CA ASP A 323 -5.04 29.11 9.28
C ASP A 323 -5.33 28.34 10.57
N GLU A 324 -6.50 27.71 10.67
CA GLU A 324 -6.88 26.93 11.84
C GLU A 324 -5.98 25.69 12.00
N ILE A 325 -5.73 24.93 10.93
CA ILE A 325 -4.91 23.70 11.02
C ILE A 325 -3.41 23.98 11.16
N THR A 326 -2.96 25.18 10.80
CA THR A 326 -1.57 25.64 10.97
C THR A 326 -1.33 26.45 12.24
N GLY A 327 -2.38 26.73 13.01
CA GLY A 327 -2.29 27.37 14.32
C GLY A 327 -1.64 26.43 15.36
N ARG A 328 -1.19 27.01 16.48
CA ARG A 328 -0.69 26.21 17.61
C ARG A 328 -1.76 25.20 18.03
N PRO A 329 -1.45 23.90 18.06
CA PRO A 329 -2.34 22.92 18.63
C PRO A 329 -2.64 23.29 20.09
N SER A 330 -3.91 23.30 20.51
CA SER A 330 -4.26 23.44 21.93
C SER A 330 -3.84 22.16 22.66
N ASP A 331 -3.27 22.28 23.86
CA ASP A 331 -2.73 21.18 24.68
C ASP A 331 -3.79 20.15 25.17
N THR A 332 -5.01 20.17 24.65
CA THR A 332 -6.20 19.52 25.24
C THR A 332 -6.83 18.39 24.44
N ILE A 333 -6.23 17.98 23.31
CA ILE A 333 -6.77 16.87 22.50
C ILE A 333 -5.83 15.68 22.59
N ASP A 334 -6.26 14.66 23.32
CA ASP A 334 -5.58 13.36 23.42
C ASP A 334 -5.31 12.79 22.02
N GLU A 335 -4.05 12.39 21.76
CA GLU A 335 -3.71 11.65 20.55
C GLU A 335 -4.53 10.35 20.52
N ILE A 336 -5.45 10.21 19.57
CA ILE A 336 -6.05 8.91 19.28
C ILE A 336 -4.90 8.00 18.82
N PRO A 337 -4.60 6.89 19.53
CA PRO A 337 -3.51 6.02 19.15
C PRO A 337 -3.70 5.50 17.73
N SER A 338 -2.80 5.88 16.84
CA SER A 338 -2.73 5.36 15.48
C SER A 338 -2.45 3.85 15.54
N THR A 339 -3.42 3.02 15.12
CA THR A 339 -3.26 1.55 15.05
C THR A 339 -2.22 1.12 14.02
N HIS A 340 -1.71 2.05 13.20
CA HIS A 340 -0.74 1.79 12.14
C HIS A 340 0.61 1.27 12.66
N HIS A 341 1.01 1.61 13.88
CA HIS A 341 2.26 1.12 14.52
C HIS A 341 2.33 -0.40 14.65
N THR A 342 1.17 -1.07 14.72
CA THR A 342 1.08 -2.53 14.92
C THR A 342 1.34 -3.33 13.64
N ARG A 343 1.24 -2.72 12.47
CA ARG A 343 1.41 -3.40 11.16
C ARG A 343 2.79 -3.19 10.53
N ILE A 344 3.62 -2.32 11.10
CA ILE A 344 4.95 -2.02 10.57
C ILE A 344 5.94 -3.09 11.06
N ASN A 345 6.54 -3.81 10.10
CA ASN A 345 7.67 -4.72 10.33
C ASN A 345 8.98 -3.91 10.27
N PHE A 346 9.54 -3.61 11.44
CA PHE A 346 10.71 -2.73 11.58
C PHE A 346 11.94 -3.31 10.88
N GLY A 347 12.37 -4.53 11.23
CA GLY A 347 13.51 -5.19 10.60
C GLY A 347 13.40 -5.28 9.08
N LYS A 348 12.21 -5.51 8.52
CA LYS A 348 12.00 -5.52 7.06
C LYS A 348 12.32 -4.16 6.43
N GLU A 349 11.78 -3.09 6.99
CA GLU A 349 11.97 -1.74 6.46
C GLU A 349 13.42 -1.26 6.67
N MET A 350 14.05 -1.63 7.80
CA MET A 350 15.47 -1.37 8.06
C MET A 350 16.39 -2.12 7.11
N SER A 351 16.17 -3.42 6.87
CA SER A 351 16.91 -4.21 5.88
C SER A 351 16.79 -3.59 4.47
N PHE A 352 15.59 -3.15 4.10
CA PHE A 352 15.37 -2.43 2.84
C PHE A 352 16.18 -1.12 2.79
N LEU A 353 16.23 -0.33 3.87
CA LEU A 353 17.04 0.89 3.92
C LEU A 353 18.53 0.61 3.83
N VAL A 354 19.04 -0.44 4.48
CA VAL A 354 20.45 -0.84 4.38
C VAL A 354 20.83 -1.06 2.91
N GLN A 355 20.07 -1.91 2.21
CA GLN A 355 20.32 -2.21 0.80
C GLN A 355 20.26 -0.95 -0.08
N ASN A 356 19.23 -0.11 0.10
CA ASN A 356 19.07 1.09 -0.72
C ASN A 356 20.11 2.16 -0.38
N LEU A 357 20.53 2.32 0.87
CA LEU A 357 21.56 3.30 1.22
C LEU A 357 22.96 2.87 0.78
N GLU A 358 23.24 1.56 0.75
CA GLU A 358 24.47 1.03 0.15
C GLU A 358 24.55 1.36 -1.34
N GLU A 359 23.47 1.14 -2.09
CA GLU A 359 23.38 1.51 -3.52
C GLU A 359 23.58 3.02 -3.76
N ASN A 360 23.25 3.86 -2.78
CA ASN A 360 23.35 5.32 -2.88
C ASN A 360 24.58 5.90 -2.16
N LEU A 361 25.47 5.06 -1.61
CA LEU A 361 26.63 5.51 -0.84
C LEU A 361 27.62 6.29 -1.71
N GLY A 362 27.84 5.87 -2.96
CA GLY A 362 28.72 6.59 -3.88
C GLY A 362 28.25 8.02 -4.18
N ALA A 363 26.94 8.23 -4.33
CA ALA A 363 26.37 9.57 -4.51
C ALA A 363 26.50 10.44 -3.24
N LEU A 364 26.43 9.84 -2.05
CA LEU A 364 26.71 10.53 -0.79
C LEU A 364 28.18 10.92 -0.65
N GLU A 365 29.10 10.02 -0.99
CA GLU A 365 30.55 10.28 -0.96
C GLU A 365 30.94 11.38 -1.96
N GLU A 366 30.33 11.41 -3.15
CA GLU A 366 30.54 12.47 -4.15
C GLU A 366 30.00 13.83 -3.68
N ALA A 367 28.78 13.86 -3.15
CA ALA A 367 28.15 15.10 -2.72
C ALA A 367 28.72 15.66 -1.41
N PHE A 368 29.26 14.78 -0.54
CA PHE A 368 29.81 15.13 0.77
C PHE A 368 31.17 14.47 1.02
N PRO A 369 32.22 14.86 0.30
CA PRO A 369 33.55 14.25 0.45
C PRO A 369 34.10 14.47 1.86
N ASN A 370 34.65 13.42 2.46
CA ASN A 370 35.24 13.41 3.82
C ASN A 370 34.27 13.82 4.95
N ASP A 371 32.95 13.77 4.75
CA ASP A 371 32.00 14.00 5.83
C ASP A 371 31.99 12.81 6.82
N GLU A 372 32.19 13.11 8.10
CA GLU A 372 32.23 12.12 9.19
C GLU A 372 30.98 11.23 9.23
N MET A 373 29.80 11.77 8.92
CA MET A 373 28.55 11.03 8.95
C MET A 373 28.46 10.00 7.83
N VAL A 374 29.02 10.30 6.65
CA VAL A 374 29.11 9.33 5.55
C VAL A 374 30.07 8.20 5.91
N GLY A 375 31.21 8.52 6.53
CA GLY A 375 32.16 7.53 7.05
C GLY A 375 31.53 6.60 8.10
N ARG A 376 30.79 7.17 9.07
CA ARG A 376 30.05 6.40 10.09
C ARG A 376 28.96 5.53 9.47
N LEU A 377 28.19 6.07 8.52
CA LEU A 377 27.17 5.31 7.79
C LEU A 377 27.79 4.10 7.09
N LYS A 378 28.88 4.30 6.35
CA LYS A 378 29.59 3.23 5.66
C LYS A 378 30.01 2.09 6.59
N ALA A 379 30.63 2.42 7.72
CA ALA A 379 31.06 1.42 8.70
C ALA A 379 29.89 0.60 9.27
N VAL A 380 28.74 1.26 9.53
CA VAL A 380 27.54 0.58 10.04
C VAL A 380 26.89 -0.30 8.98
N LEU A 381 26.82 0.16 7.73
CA LEU A 381 26.29 -0.64 6.61
C LEU A 381 27.16 -1.88 6.35
N GLU A 382 28.49 -1.72 6.34
CA GLU A 382 29.43 -2.85 6.18
C GLU A 382 29.24 -3.90 7.28
N LYS A 383 29.14 -3.47 8.54
CA LYS A 383 28.88 -4.37 9.68
C LYS A 383 27.55 -5.12 9.56
N LEU A 384 26.50 -4.45 9.12
CA LEU A 384 25.18 -5.06 8.92
C LEU A 384 25.19 -6.05 7.76
N ASN A 385 25.84 -5.72 6.64
CA ASN A 385 25.95 -6.59 5.48
C ASN A 385 26.79 -7.85 5.74
N LEU A 386 27.86 -7.73 6.55
CA LEU A 386 28.59 -8.90 7.04
C LEU A 386 27.68 -9.80 7.88
N SER A 387 26.91 -9.22 8.81
CA SER A 387 25.97 -9.97 9.66
C SER A 387 24.84 -10.62 8.85
N ILE A 388 24.39 -9.98 7.78
CA ILE A 388 23.41 -10.54 6.83
C ILE A 388 24.02 -11.73 6.09
N SER A 389 25.22 -11.57 5.54
CA SER A 389 25.93 -12.62 4.77
C SER A 389 26.26 -13.85 5.63
N GLU A 390 26.64 -13.65 6.89
CA GLU A 390 26.91 -14.74 7.83
C GLU A 390 25.67 -15.59 8.16
N ASN A 391 24.47 -14.98 8.12
CA ASN A 391 23.22 -15.69 8.34
C ASN A 391 22.68 -16.33 7.06
N GLU A 392 23.06 -15.86 5.87
CA GLU A 392 22.76 -16.52 4.60
C GLU A 392 23.59 -17.80 4.39
N GLY A 393 24.80 -17.88 4.96
CA GLY A 393 25.72 -19.02 4.83
C GLY A 393 25.51 -20.17 5.82
N LYS A 394 24.61 -20.05 6.80
CA LYS A 394 24.33 -21.12 7.77
C LYS A 394 23.12 -21.94 7.34
N PRO A 395 23.27 -23.20 6.90
CA PRO A 395 22.15 -24.13 6.95
C PRO A 395 21.76 -24.25 8.43
N GLU A 396 20.46 -24.11 8.74
CA GLU A 396 19.94 -24.23 10.11
C GLU A 396 20.51 -25.49 10.78
N SER A 397 21.52 -25.31 11.63
CA SER A 397 22.05 -26.39 12.45
C SER A 397 21.11 -26.60 13.61
N LYS A 398 20.64 -27.84 13.70
CA LYS A 398 19.80 -28.40 14.76
C LYS A 398 20.23 -27.84 16.12
N THR A 399 19.26 -27.31 16.85
CA THR A 399 19.42 -26.91 18.25
C THR A 399 19.78 -28.15 19.07
N GLU A 400 21.08 -28.38 19.29
CA GLU A 400 21.55 -29.32 20.29
C GLU A 400 21.33 -28.71 21.68
N SER A 401 20.43 -29.33 22.41
CA SER A 401 20.22 -29.15 23.84
C SER A 401 21.52 -29.42 24.60
N LYS A 402 22.19 -28.37 25.08
CA LYS A 402 23.23 -28.52 26.10
C LYS A 402 22.58 -28.81 27.45
N THR A 403 22.68 -30.06 27.89
CA THR A 403 22.55 -30.48 29.29
C THR A 403 23.61 -29.77 30.14
N GLU A 404 23.17 -28.88 31.03
CA GLU A 404 23.98 -28.38 32.13
C GLU A 404 23.97 -29.39 33.29
N THR A 405 25.14 -29.97 33.57
CA THR A 405 25.48 -30.60 34.84
C THR A 405 25.58 -29.53 35.92
N LYS A 406 24.68 -29.54 36.92
CA LYS A 406 24.81 -28.76 38.16
C LYS A 406 25.40 -29.62 39.27
N GLY A 407 26.48 -29.11 39.87
CA GLY A 407 27.04 -29.57 41.13
C GLY A 407 26.13 -29.23 42.32
N GLU A 408 26.26 -30.08 43.34
CA GLU A 408 25.52 -30.11 44.59
C GLU A 408 25.83 -28.91 45.50
N SER A 409 24.82 -28.40 46.21
CA SER A 409 24.95 -28.05 47.63
C SER A 409 23.60 -28.12 48.36
N LYS A 410 23.68 -28.46 49.64
CA LYS A 410 22.66 -29.06 50.51
C LYS A 410 21.78 -28.05 51.27
N GLY A 411 20.59 -28.54 51.64
CA GLY A 411 19.85 -28.23 52.88
C GLY A 411 18.69 -27.25 52.72
N THR A 412 17.50 -27.39 53.31
CA THR A 412 16.93 -28.39 54.24
C THR A 412 15.40 -28.22 54.24
N ASN A 413 14.71 -29.30 54.63
CA ASN A 413 13.26 -29.56 54.62
C ASN A 413 12.33 -28.51 55.26
N THR A 414 11.08 -28.40 54.78
CA THR A 414 9.87 -28.84 55.52
C THR A 414 8.58 -28.79 54.67
N GLU A 415 7.94 -29.96 54.58
CA GLU A 415 6.50 -30.28 54.56
C GLU A 415 5.55 -29.90 53.39
N SER A 416 4.88 -30.94 52.90
CA SER A 416 3.74 -31.00 51.98
C SER A 416 2.67 -31.91 52.65
N PRO A 417 1.37 -31.92 52.27
CA PRO A 417 0.97 -32.68 51.07
C PRO A 417 -0.27 -32.19 50.27
N ARG A 418 -0.14 -32.33 48.93
CA ARG A 418 -1.10 -32.86 47.89
C ARG A 418 -2.52 -32.23 47.77
N ASN A 419 -3.04 -31.89 46.58
CA ASN A 419 -3.15 -32.80 45.42
C ASN A 419 -3.48 -32.08 44.07
N THR A 420 -2.71 -32.43 43.03
CA THR A 420 -3.06 -32.73 41.60
C THR A 420 -4.19 -31.98 40.84
N GLN A 421 -3.86 -31.34 39.70
CA GLN A 421 -3.98 -31.92 38.34
C GLN A 421 -3.52 -30.96 37.19
N ILE A 422 -2.50 -31.42 36.45
CA ILE A 422 -2.31 -31.41 34.98
C ILE A 422 -2.21 -30.05 34.24
N ASN A 423 -0.96 -29.67 33.93
CA ASN A 423 -0.58 -28.82 32.81
C ASN A 423 -0.64 -29.59 31.47
N ARG A 424 -1.15 -28.95 30.41
CA ARG A 424 -0.72 -29.20 29.03
C ARG A 424 -0.39 -27.86 28.36
N SER A 425 0.92 -27.60 28.26
CA SER A 425 1.52 -26.61 27.37
C SER A 425 1.33 -27.03 25.91
N LYS A 426 0.72 -26.17 25.07
CA LYS A 426 0.73 -26.31 23.61
C LYS A 426 1.93 -25.58 23.02
N SER A 427 2.69 -26.30 22.21
CA SER A 427 3.85 -25.83 21.43
C SER A 427 3.45 -24.77 20.39
N ALA A 428 4.22 -23.68 20.32
CA ALA A 428 4.19 -22.76 19.20
C ALA A 428 4.79 -23.42 17.94
N GLY A 429 4.05 -23.37 16.83
CA GLY A 429 4.50 -23.86 15.52
C GLY A 429 5.53 -22.95 14.84
N PRO A 430 6.13 -23.39 13.71
CA PRO A 430 7.23 -22.69 13.05
C PRO A 430 6.75 -21.41 12.33
N PRO A 431 7.65 -20.45 12.05
CA PRO A 431 7.31 -19.15 11.48
C PRO A 431 6.81 -19.28 10.03
N LYS A 432 5.76 -18.50 9.69
CA LYS A 432 5.20 -18.41 8.34
C LYS A 432 6.02 -17.39 7.52
N PHE A 433 6.53 -17.82 6.36
CA PHE A 433 7.20 -16.96 5.37
C PHE A 433 6.20 -16.04 4.66
N VAL A 434 6.60 -14.78 4.43
CA VAL A 434 5.79 -13.76 3.76
C VAL A 434 6.37 -13.48 2.38
N ILE A 435 5.61 -13.82 1.34
CA ILE A 435 5.92 -13.47 -0.06
C ILE A 435 5.28 -12.11 -0.35
N THR A 436 6.04 -11.14 -0.85
CA THR A 436 5.49 -9.89 -1.37
C THR A 436 5.83 -9.74 -2.84
N SER A 437 4.82 -9.73 -3.73
CA SER A 437 5.00 -9.31 -5.12
C SER A 437 4.84 -7.79 -5.23
N ARG A 438 5.71 -7.16 -6.01
CA ARG A 438 5.62 -5.74 -6.39
C ARG A 438 5.13 -5.68 -7.83
N ALA A 439 3.97 -5.08 -8.06
CA ALA A 439 3.56 -4.64 -9.40
C ALA A 439 3.60 -3.11 -9.44
N SER A 440 4.43 -2.54 -10.32
CA SER A 440 4.36 -1.12 -10.71
C SER A 440 3.33 -0.96 -11.83
N PRO A 441 2.49 0.08 -11.84
CA PRO A 441 1.48 0.25 -12.88
C PRO A 441 2.08 0.81 -14.17
N VAL A 442 1.91 0.08 -15.28
CA VAL A 442 2.03 0.58 -16.65
C VAL A 442 0.64 1.05 -17.11
N SER A 443 0.63 2.13 -17.89
CA SER A 443 -0.54 2.87 -18.36
C SER A 443 -1.31 2.23 -19.54
N TYR A 444 -2.60 2.58 -19.59
CA TYR A 444 -3.53 2.69 -20.75
C TYR A 444 -4.48 1.53 -21.14
N GLU A 445 -5.76 1.93 -21.16
CA GLU A 445 -6.89 1.70 -22.10
C GLU A 445 -7.59 0.34 -22.31
N MET A 446 -8.94 0.46 -22.19
CA MET A 446 -10.02 -0.14 -23.00
C MET A 446 -10.65 -1.50 -22.64
N LEU A 447 -11.99 -1.40 -22.57
CA LEU A 447 -13.07 -2.38 -22.72
C LEU A 447 -13.70 -3.03 -21.46
N SER A 448 -14.92 -2.53 -21.28
CA SER A 448 -16.08 -2.88 -20.49
C SER A 448 -16.66 -4.27 -20.74
N ASN A 449 -17.24 -4.85 -19.67
CA ASN A 449 -18.64 -5.29 -19.55
C ASN A 449 -18.72 -6.58 -18.73
N LEU A 450 -19.48 -6.56 -17.63
CA LEU A 450 -20.58 -7.49 -17.30
C LEU A 450 -20.96 -7.36 -15.81
N ASP A 451 -22.26 -7.15 -15.57
CA ASP A 451 -22.93 -6.99 -14.27
C ASP A 451 -22.97 -8.29 -13.44
N VAL A 452 -22.67 -8.23 -12.14
CA VAL A 452 -23.07 -9.24 -11.12
C VAL A 452 -23.24 -8.55 -9.74
N PRO A 453 -24.25 -8.91 -8.92
CA PRO A 453 -24.87 -8.01 -7.95
C PRO A 453 -24.28 -8.01 -6.53
N ASP A 454 -24.60 -6.92 -5.82
CA ASP A 454 -24.23 -6.55 -4.45
C ASP A 454 -24.69 -7.54 -3.37
N THR A 455 -23.77 -7.91 -2.47
CA THR A 455 -23.87 -7.77 -0.99
C THR A 455 -22.77 -8.58 -0.28
N ILE A 456 -21.91 -7.92 0.51
CA ILE A 456 -21.11 -8.56 1.56
C ILE A 456 -21.08 -7.62 2.79
N PRO A 457 -21.41 -8.09 4.00
CA PRO A 457 -21.35 -7.29 5.22
C PRO A 457 -19.93 -7.28 5.82
N ASP A 458 -19.65 -6.21 6.56
CA ASP A 458 -18.41 -5.95 7.30
C ASP A 458 -18.08 -7.06 8.32
N THR A 459 -16.81 -7.47 8.39
CA THR A 459 -16.28 -8.12 9.61
C THR A 459 -14.81 -7.82 9.88
N GLU A 460 -14.58 -7.31 11.08
CA GLU A 460 -13.35 -7.33 11.85
C GLU A 460 -12.95 -8.78 12.25
N LYS A 461 -11.64 -8.98 12.46
CA LYS A 461 -10.97 -10.10 13.16
C LYS A 461 -11.19 -11.52 12.60
N CYS A 462 -10.19 -12.00 11.86
CA CYS A 462 -10.06 -13.41 11.45
C CYS A 462 -9.74 -14.34 12.64
N GLU A 463 -10.79 -14.89 13.24
CA GLU A 463 -10.84 -16.30 13.66
C GLU A 463 -12.09 -16.90 13.00
N VAL A 464 -11.91 -17.73 11.96
CA VAL A 464 -13.02 -18.37 11.26
C VAL A 464 -13.64 -19.41 12.21
N SER A 465 -14.76 -19.05 12.84
CA SER A 465 -15.57 -19.98 13.64
C SER A 465 -16.08 -21.11 12.73
N VAL A 466 -15.97 -22.36 13.20
CA VAL A 466 -16.47 -23.58 12.52
C VAL A 466 -17.93 -23.43 12.05
N THR A 467 -18.70 -22.61 12.78
CA THR A 467 -20.09 -22.23 12.45
C THR A 467 -20.20 -21.50 11.11
N VAL A 468 -19.26 -20.60 10.78
CA VAL A 468 -19.26 -19.84 9.52
C VAL A 468 -18.97 -20.76 8.33
N LEU A 469 -18.04 -21.72 8.48
CA LEU A 469 -17.76 -22.71 7.44
C LEU A 469 -18.97 -23.61 7.18
N GLN A 470 -19.70 -24.00 8.23
CA GLN A 470 -20.93 -24.78 8.11
C GLN A 470 -22.05 -24.00 7.41
N GLU A 471 -22.26 -22.73 7.76
CA GLU A 471 -23.22 -21.85 7.08
C GLU A 471 -22.87 -21.61 5.61
N THR A 472 -21.57 -21.45 5.31
CA THR A 472 -21.05 -21.28 3.95
C THR A 472 -21.27 -22.56 3.13
N LEU A 473 -20.99 -23.73 3.70
CA LEU A 473 -21.21 -25.03 3.07
C LEU A 473 -22.69 -25.28 2.75
N VAL A 474 -23.60 -24.94 3.68
CA VAL A 474 -25.05 -25.04 3.46
C VAL A 474 -25.50 -24.12 2.32
N SER A 475 -24.97 -22.89 2.27
CA SER A 475 -25.26 -21.94 1.20
C SER A 475 -24.77 -22.41 -0.18
N LEU A 476 -23.54 -22.94 -0.24
CA LEU A 476 -22.94 -23.49 -1.46
C LEU A 476 -23.72 -24.70 -1.98
N LYS A 477 -24.08 -25.65 -1.10
CA LYS A 477 -24.92 -26.81 -1.47
C LYS A 477 -26.29 -26.40 -2.01
N LYS A 478 -26.92 -25.38 -1.43
CA LYS A 478 -28.22 -24.85 -1.90
C LYS A 478 -28.09 -24.20 -3.28
N ARG A 479 -27.00 -23.48 -3.54
CA ARG A 479 -26.71 -22.89 -4.86
C ARG A 479 -26.42 -23.96 -5.90
N TYR A 480 -25.65 -24.97 -5.55
CA TYR A 480 -25.35 -26.12 -6.40
C TYR A 480 -26.63 -26.85 -6.83
N ALA A 481 -27.50 -27.21 -5.88
CA ALA A 481 -28.77 -27.88 -6.17
C ALA A 481 -29.69 -27.03 -7.09
N LYS A 482 -29.72 -25.70 -6.90
CA LYS A 482 -30.52 -24.79 -7.74
C LYS A 482 -29.99 -24.72 -9.18
N LEU A 483 -28.67 -24.68 -9.36
CA LEU A 483 -28.04 -24.66 -10.68
C LEU A 483 -28.17 -26.01 -11.39
N GLN A 484 -28.06 -27.12 -10.66
CA GLN A 484 -28.26 -28.46 -11.21
C GLN A 484 -29.70 -28.70 -11.67
N ALA A 485 -30.70 -28.30 -10.87
CA ALA A 485 -32.10 -28.35 -11.30
C ALA A 485 -32.38 -27.47 -12.53
N LYS A 486 -31.73 -26.29 -12.61
CA LYS A 486 -31.81 -25.41 -13.78
C LYS A 486 -31.10 -26.01 -15.00
N PHE A 487 -30.02 -26.76 -14.81
CA PHE A 487 -29.33 -27.48 -15.88
C PHE A 487 -30.21 -28.57 -16.48
N GLU A 488 -30.82 -29.41 -15.63
CA GLU A 488 -31.72 -30.49 -16.03
C GLU A 488 -32.96 -29.96 -16.75
N GLN A 489 -33.59 -28.91 -16.22
CA GLN A 489 -34.74 -28.27 -16.87
C GLN A 489 -34.39 -27.70 -18.26
N LEU A 490 -33.18 -27.18 -18.42
CA LEU A 490 -32.73 -26.57 -19.68
C LEU A 490 -32.17 -27.61 -20.66
N SER A 491 -31.64 -28.75 -20.20
CA SER A 491 -31.15 -29.83 -21.07
C SER A 491 -32.28 -30.64 -21.68
N GLU A 492 -33.42 -30.75 -20.99
CA GLU A 492 -34.65 -31.37 -21.51
C GLU A 492 -35.41 -30.48 -22.51
N SER A 493 -35.12 -29.18 -22.54
CA SER A 493 -35.72 -28.23 -23.48
C SER A 493 -34.97 -28.23 -24.82
N HIS A 494 -35.61 -28.75 -25.87
CA HIS A 494 -35.09 -28.77 -27.26
C HIS A 494 -34.81 -27.39 -27.89
N LYS A 495 -35.02 -26.28 -27.16
CA LYS A 495 -34.76 -24.89 -27.62
C LYS A 495 -33.60 -24.21 -26.90
N THR A 496 -32.86 -24.91 -26.04
CA THR A 496 -31.82 -24.28 -25.24
C THR A 496 -30.52 -24.15 -26.02
N ASN A 497 -29.93 -22.95 -25.99
CA ASN A 497 -28.64 -22.65 -26.59
C ASN A 497 -27.51 -23.44 -25.90
N GLU A 498 -26.72 -24.20 -26.68
CA GLU A 498 -25.62 -25.03 -26.22
C GLU A 498 -24.59 -24.26 -25.39
N THR A 499 -24.35 -22.99 -25.71
CA THR A 499 -23.46 -22.09 -24.94
C THR A 499 -24.01 -21.80 -23.53
N VAL A 500 -25.33 -21.78 -23.35
CA VAL A 500 -25.96 -21.58 -22.04
C VAL A 500 -25.78 -22.84 -21.17
N LEU A 501 -25.93 -24.03 -21.76
CA LEU A 501 -25.67 -25.29 -21.06
C LEU A 501 -24.19 -25.44 -20.70
N GLN A 502 -23.26 -25.09 -21.59
CA GLN A 502 -21.83 -25.12 -21.30
C GLN A 502 -21.42 -24.16 -20.18
N ASN A 503 -21.98 -22.95 -20.15
CA ASN A 503 -21.72 -21.98 -19.07
C ASN A 503 -22.28 -22.47 -17.73
N LEU A 504 -23.48 -23.06 -17.72
CA LEU A 504 -24.08 -23.60 -16.50
C LEU A 504 -23.29 -24.81 -15.97
N ALA A 505 -22.84 -25.70 -16.86
CA ALA A 505 -22.00 -26.86 -16.50
C ALA A 505 -20.67 -26.44 -15.88
N LYS A 506 -20.06 -25.37 -16.41
CA LYS A 506 -18.83 -24.77 -15.86
C LYS A 506 -19.07 -24.19 -14.46
N GLU A 507 -20.18 -23.49 -14.24
CA GLU A 507 -20.53 -22.93 -12.93
C GLU A 507 -20.81 -24.05 -11.90
N ILE A 508 -21.49 -25.13 -12.31
CA ILE A 508 -21.72 -26.32 -11.47
C ILE A 508 -20.40 -27.00 -11.10
N SER A 509 -19.46 -27.14 -12.03
CA SER A 509 -18.14 -27.75 -11.77
C SER A 509 -17.29 -26.94 -10.79
N ILE A 510 -17.35 -25.60 -10.87
CA ILE A 510 -16.64 -24.71 -9.93
C ILE A 510 -17.24 -24.85 -8.53
N LEU A 511 -18.57 -24.80 -8.42
CA LEU A 511 -19.26 -24.97 -7.14
C LEU A 511 -19.02 -26.35 -6.51
N ALA A 512 -18.92 -27.41 -7.32
CA ALA A 512 -18.58 -28.74 -6.82
C ALA A 512 -17.17 -28.80 -6.19
N ALA A 513 -16.19 -28.13 -6.81
CA ALA A 513 -14.84 -28.03 -6.26
C ALA A 513 -14.80 -27.20 -4.97
N GLU A 514 -15.51 -26.08 -4.92
CA GLU A 514 -15.63 -25.25 -3.72
C GLU A 514 -16.30 -26.00 -2.55
N ILE A 515 -17.33 -26.81 -2.83
CA ILE A 515 -17.97 -27.67 -1.83
C ILE A 515 -16.98 -28.74 -1.33
N ALA A 516 -16.24 -29.41 -2.23
CA ALA A 516 -15.27 -30.45 -1.87
C ALA A 516 -14.14 -29.91 -0.97
N ASP A 517 -13.59 -28.74 -1.31
CA ASP A 517 -12.55 -28.06 -0.52
C ASP A 517 -13.07 -27.62 0.87
N THR A 518 -14.36 -27.29 0.96
CA THR A 518 -15.01 -26.88 2.22
C THR A 518 -15.40 -28.08 3.10
N GLU A 519 -15.75 -29.23 2.51
CA GLU A 519 -16.11 -30.47 3.23
C GLU A 519 -14.90 -31.22 3.77
N ASN A 520 -13.78 -31.19 3.06
CA ASN A 520 -12.59 -31.97 3.40
C ASN A 520 -11.32 -31.13 3.21
N PRO A 521 -10.97 -30.25 4.16
CA PRO A 521 -9.69 -29.57 4.16
C PRO A 521 -8.58 -30.59 4.42
N GLY A 522 -8.09 -31.23 3.36
CA GLY A 522 -7.27 -32.45 3.46
C GLY A 522 -5.90 -32.26 4.14
N PRO A 523 -5.38 -33.28 4.86
CA PRO A 523 -4.00 -33.33 5.31
C PRO A 523 -3.05 -33.79 4.17
N PRO A 524 -1.73 -33.53 4.25
CA PRO A 524 -0.81 -33.80 3.15
C PRO A 524 -0.57 -35.31 2.98
N PRO A 525 -0.40 -35.85 1.75
CA PRO A 525 -0.04 -37.24 1.60
C PRO A 525 1.47 -37.44 1.80
N SER A 526 1.82 -38.22 2.82
CA SER A 526 3.07 -38.96 2.95
C SER A 526 2.95 -40.30 2.20
N GLY A 527 3.99 -40.69 1.48
CA GLY A 527 3.97 -41.90 0.64
C GLY A 527 4.02 -43.22 1.42
N ARG A 528 3.39 -44.25 0.86
CA ARG A 528 3.85 -45.64 0.91
C ARG A 528 3.20 -46.50 -0.18
N THR A 529 4.04 -47.35 -0.75
CA THR A 529 3.81 -48.41 -1.74
C THR A 529 2.92 -49.55 -1.23
N GLN A 530 2.07 -50.12 -2.09
CA GLN A 530 2.09 -51.54 -2.52
C GLN A 530 0.79 -51.97 -3.24
N ASN A 531 1.02 -52.61 -4.39
CA ASN A 531 0.39 -53.83 -4.91
C ASN A 531 -1.05 -53.87 -5.46
N ASN A 532 -1.06 -54.34 -6.73
CA ASN A 532 -1.80 -55.46 -7.31
C ASN A 532 -3.10 -55.23 -8.08
N ASP A 533 -3.05 -55.78 -9.31
CA ASP A 533 -4.09 -56.47 -10.09
C ASP A 533 -5.36 -55.66 -10.42
N THR A 534 -5.73 -55.38 -11.68
CA THR A 534 -5.84 -56.25 -12.86
C THR A 534 -5.97 -55.39 -14.11
#